data_AF-A0A603A1J0-F1
#
_entry.id   AF-A0A603A1J0-F1
#
_cell.length_a   1.000
_cell.length_b   1.000
_cell.length_c   1.000
_cell.angle_alpha   90.00
_cell.angle_beta   90.00
_cell.angle_gamma   90.00
#
_symmetry.space_group_name_H-M   'P 1'
#
loop_
_entity.id
_entity.type
_entity.pdbx_description
1 polymer ?
#
loop_
_entity_poly.entity_id
_entity_poly.type
_entity_poly.pdbx_seq_one_letter_code
_entity_poly.pdbx_strand_id
1 'polypeptide(L)'
;MKPLPRHLQGKAQLPLAGGCFSKGHRLALVSLLPVLEARPGDRDDGERVKLSILQNSLLQAGQLPRFVLHEPSLYSWGVFCRGRASEAGVKAAGDLLDQHAFVSALEAIVADNKNKEVKK
;
A
#
# COMPACT_ATOMS: atom_id res chain seq x y z
N MET A 1 -25.22 -4.09 -0.47
CA MET A 1 -23.75 -4.10 -0.64
C MET A 1 -23.45 -3.64 -2.06
N LYS A 2 -22.53 -2.69 -2.26
CA LYS A 2 -22.05 -2.36 -3.60
C LYS A 2 -21.29 -3.57 -4.17
N PRO A 3 -21.50 -3.95 -5.44
CA PRO A 3 -20.74 -5.04 -6.05
C PRO A 3 -19.25 -4.66 -6.09
N LEU A 4 -18.39 -5.65 -5.84
CA LEU A 4 -16.94 -5.47 -5.88
C LEU A 4 -16.49 -4.99 -7.26
N PRO A 5 -15.59 -3.99 -7.37
CA PRO A 5 -15.02 -3.55 -8.64
C PRO A 5 -14.45 -4.72 -9.45
N ARG A 6 -14.66 -4.72 -10.77
CA ARG A 6 -14.26 -5.84 -11.65
C ARG A 6 -12.77 -6.19 -11.56
N HIS A 7 -11.89 -5.21 -11.38
CA HIS A 7 -10.44 -5.45 -11.25
C HIS A 7 -10.05 -6.12 -9.93
N LEU A 8 -10.96 -6.14 -8.95
CA LEU A 8 -10.78 -6.84 -7.67
C LEU A 8 -11.52 -8.18 -7.64
N GLN A 9 -12.27 -8.52 -8.69
CA GLN A 9 -12.94 -9.83 -8.79
C GLN A 9 -11.92 -10.90 -9.18
N GLY A 10 -11.88 -11.99 -8.41
CA GLY A 10 -10.97 -13.11 -8.67
C GLY A 10 -10.66 -13.90 -7.40
N LYS A 11 -9.85 -14.96 -7.55
CA LYS A 11 -9.37 -15.74 -6.41
C LYS A 11 -8.30 -14.94 -5.66
N ALA A 12 -8.62 -14.50 -4.44
CA ALA A 12 -7.67 -13.90 -3.53
C ALA A 12 -6.70 -14.96 -2.98
N GLN A 13 -5.42 -14.58 -2.85
CA GLN A 13 -4.42 -15.38 -2.16
C GLN A 13 -4.35 -14.95 -0.70
N LEU A 14 -4.00 -15.88 0.18
CA LEU A 14 -3.81 -15.59 1.59
C LEU A 14 -2.37 -15.13 1.86
N PRO A 15 -2.16 -14.23 2.85
CA PRO A 15 -0.81 -13.94 3.33
C PRO A 15 -0.20 -15.18 3.98
N LEU A 16 1.12 -15.18 4.16
CA LEU A 16 1.77 -16.22 4.96
C LEU A 16 1.23 -16.19 6.39
N ALA A 17 0.84 -17.37 6.88
CA ALA A 17 0.41 -17.57 8.25
C ALA A 17 1.64 -17.59 9.17
N GLY A 18 1.64 -16.70 10.17
CA GLY A 18 2.70 -16.59 11.18
C GLY A 18 3.49 -15.29 11.08
N GLY A 19 3.24 -14.34 11.99
CA GLY A 19 4.13 -13.23 12.35
C GLY A 19 4.39 -12.11 11.32
N CYS A 20 4.53 -12.42 10.03
CA CYS A 20 5.00 -11.50 8.98
C CYS A 20 4.05 -10.35 8.64
N PHE A 21 2.82 -10.37 9.18
CA PHE A 21 1.81 -9.33 8.96
C PHE A 21 1.53 -8.59 10.27
N SER A 22 2.33 -7.56 10.54
CA SER A 22 2.29 -6.78 11.79
C SER A 22 0.97 -6.02 11.97
N LYS A 23 0.73 -5.50 13.18
CA LYS A 23 -0.41 -4.60 13.43
C LYS A 23 -0.34 -3.35 12.55
N GLY A 24 0.86 -2.80 12.35
CA GLY A 24 1.09 -1.65 11.46
C GLY A 24 0.68 -1.95 10.03
N HIS A 25 1.09 -3.11 9.48
CA HIS A 25 0.68 -3.54 8.13
C HIS A 25 -0.84 -3.66 7.99
N ARG A 26 -1.54 -4.15 9.02
CA ARG A 26 -3.02 -4.22 9.01
C ARG A 26 -3.65 -2.84 8.93
N LEU A 27 -3.19 -1.90 9.75
CA LEU A 27 -3.74 -0.54 9.77
C LEU A 27 -3.45 0.19 8.46
N ALA A 28 -2.23 0.09 7.95
CA ALA A 28 -1.81 0.68 6.67
C ALA A 28 -2.56 0.07 5.47
N LEU A 29 -2.83 -1.23 5.50
CA LEU A 29 -3.62 -1.87 4.45
C LEU A 29 -5.09 -1.40 4.50
N VAL A 30 -5.67 -1.25 5.70
CA VAL A 30 -7.04 -0.75 5.86
C VAL A 30 -7.14 0.71 5.38
N SER A 31 -6.14 1.55 5.66
CA SER A 31 -6.13 2.95 5.18
C SER A 31 -6.04 3.05 3.66
N LEU A 32 -5.46 2.04 2.99
CA LEU A 32 -5.33 1.99 1.53
C LEU A 32 -6.50 1.27 0.82
N LEU A 33 -7.54 0.83 1.54
CA LEU A 33 -8.72 0.25 0.90
C LEU A 33 -9.34 1.17 -0.18
N PRO A 34 -9.52 2.49 0.04
CA PRO A 34 -10.05 3.38 -1.00
C PRO A 34 -9.15 3.43 -2.25
N VAL A 35 -7.82 3.39 -2.07
CA VAL A 35 -6.84 3.38 -3.17
C VAL A 35 -6.95 2.08 -3.97
N LEU A 36 -7.14 0.94 -3.31
CA LEU A 36 -7.33 -0.35 -3.96
C LEU A 36 -8.69 -0.45 -4.69
N GLU A 37 -9.74 0.20 -4.17
CA GLU A 37 -11.05 0.28 -4.84
C GLU A 37 -11.01 1.11 -6.12
N ALA A 38 -10.16 2.14 -6.19
CA ALA A 38 -9.90 2.85 -7.43
C ALA A 38 -9.26 1.92 -8.47
N ARG A 39 -9.62 2.10 -9.74
CA ARG A 39 -8.97 1.35 -10.82
C ARG A 39 -7.49 1.75 -10.85
N PRO A 40 -6.56 0.82 -11.12
CA PRO A 40 -5.13 1.14 -11.15
C PRO A 40 -4.75 2.33 -12.04
N GLY A 41 -5.46 2.52 -13.16
CA GLY A 41 -5.26 3.64 -14.08
C GLY A 41 -5.75 5.01 -13.58
N ASP A 42 -6.68 5.02 -12.63
CA ASP A 42 -7.32 6.25 -12.13
C ASP A 42 -6.57 6.85 -10.91
N ARG A 43 -5.56 6.14 -10.38
CA ARG A 43 -4.79 6.56 -9.21
C ARG A 43 -3.82 7.69 -9.55
N ASP A 44 -3.71 8.65 -8.64
CA ASP A 44 -2.64 9.64 -8.70
C ASP A 44 -1.28 9.04 -8.31
N ASP A 45 -0.21 9.79 -8.57
CA ASP A 45 1.15 9.31 -8.30
C ASP A 45 1.42 9.13 -6.80
N GLY A 46 0.79 9.94 -5.94
CA GLY A 46 0.90 9.81 -4.48
C GLY A 46 0.27 8.53 -3.97
N GLU A 47 -0.90 8.16 -4.48
CA GLU A 47 -1.59 6.91 -4.18
C GLU A 47 -0.78 5.68 -4.62
N ARG A 48 -0.17 5.75 -5.81
CA ARG A 48 0.73 4.70 -6.31
C ARG A 48 1.96 4.54 -5.43
N VAL A 49 2.55 5.65 -4.99
CA VAL A 49 3.71 5.65 -4.08
C VAL A 49 3.33 5.08 -2.71
N LYS A 50 2.19 5.46 -2.14
CA LYS A 50 1.74 4.89 -0.87
C LYS A 50 1.54 3.38 -0.94
N LEU A 51 0.93 2.91 -2.03
CA LEU A 51 0.75 1.48 -2.26
C LEU A 51 2.10 0.76 -2.40
N SER A 52 3.04 1.34 -3.14
CA SER A 52 4.37 0.75 -3.32
C SER A 52 5.18 0.70 -2.02
N ILE A 53 5.07 1.71 -1.15
CA ILE A 53 5.67 1.72 0.19
C ILE A 53 5.14 0.54 1.01
N LEU A 54 3.82 0.35 1.08
CA LEU A 54 3.24 -0.78 1.79
C LEU A 54 3.70 -2.11 1.19
N GLN A 55 3.68 -2.24 -0.14
CA GLN A 55 4.09 -3.47 -0.82
C GLN A 55 5.55 -3.80 -0.55
N ASN A 56 6.47 -2.84 -0.65
CA ASN A 56 7.87 -3.03 -0.33
C ASN A 56 8.08 -3.43 1.14
N SER A 57 7.37 -2.80 2.06
CA SER A 57 7.40 -3.14 3.48
C SER A 57 6.94 -4.59 3.74
N LEU A 58 5.89 -5.04 3.06
CA LEU A 58 5.41 -6.43 3.15
C LEU A 58 6.40 -7.43 2.57
N LEU A 59 7.04 -7.10 1.45
CA LEU A 59 8.08 -7.94 0.84
C LEU A 59 9.29 -8.08 1.77
N GLN A 60 9.74 -6.99 2.37
CA GLN A 60 10.83 -6.99 3.37
C GLN A 60 10.46 -7.79 4.63
N ALA A 61 9.17 -7.80 5.00
CA ALA A 61 8.66 -8.63 6.09
C ALA A 61 8.50 -10.12 5.72
N GLY A 62 8.94 -10.52 4.52
CA GLY A 62 8.95 -11.91 4.06
C GLY A 62 7.63 -12.39 3.46
N GLN A 63 6.70 -11.50 3.12
CA GLN A 63 5.46 -11.90 2.44
C GLN A 63 5.73 -12.36 1.01
N LEU A 64 4.84 -13.21 0.50
CA LEU A 64 4.96 -13.75 -0.85
C LEU A 64 4.71 -12.66 -1.91
N PRO A 65 5.59 -12.50 -2.92
CA PRO A 65 5.38 -11.52 -4.00
C PRO A 65 4.02 -11.69 -4.71
N ARG A 66 3.60 -12.94 -4.93
CA ARG A 66 2.29 -13.26 -5.52
C ARG A 66 1.08 -12.83 -4.68
N PHE A 67 1.26 -12.63 -3.38
CA PHE A 67 0.24 -12.05 -2.51
C PHE A 67 0.32 -10.52 -2.53
N VAL A 68 1.51 -9.98 -2.32
CA VAL A 68 1.73 -8.53 -2.14
C VAL A 68 1.45 -7.73 -3.41
N LEU A 69 1.82 -8.25 -4.57
CA LEU A 69 1.61 -7.58 -5.86
C LEU A 69 0.23 -7.87 -6.46
N HIS A 70 -0.57 -8.72 -5.81
CA HIS A 70 -1.92 -9.05 -6.26
C HIS A 70 -2.95 -8.25 -5.48
N GLU A 71 -3.37 -7.13 -6.05
CA GLU A 71 -4.31 -6.20 -5.43
C GLU A 71 -5.64 -6.82 -4.95
N PRO A 72 -6.26 -7.78 -5.65
CA PRO A 72 -7.44 -8.46 -5.11
C PRO A 72 -7.16 -9.19 -3.78
N SER A 73 -5.95 -9.72 -3.60
CA SER A 73 -5.53 -10.35 -2.34
C SER A 73 -5.38 -9.31 -1.24
N LEU A 74 -4.68 -8.20 -1.54
CA LEU A 74 -4.53 -7.08 -0.61
C LEU A 74 -5.89 -6.51 -0.19
N TYR A 75 -6.78 -6.29 -1.14
CA TYR A 75 -8.11 -5.76 -0.86
C TYR A 75 -8.92 -6.69 0.04
N SER A 76 -8.99 -7.99 -0.32
CA SER A 76 -9.72 -8.99 0.46
C SER A 76 -9.18 -9.09 1.89
N TRP A 77 -7.85 -9.04 2.04
CA TRP A 77 -7.20 -9.07 3.34
C TRP A 77 -7.42 -7.77 4.14
N GLY A 78 -7.43 -6.62 3.48
CA GLY A 78 -7.73 -5.33 4.09
C GLY A 78 -9.16 -5.27 4.61
N VAL A 79 -10.14 -5.77 3.86
CA VAL A 79 -11.54 -5.90 4.30
C VAL A 79 -11.63 -6.80 5.54
N PHE A 80 -10.92 -7.93 5.55
CA PHE A 80 -10.84 -8.80 6.74
C PHE A 80 -10.25 -8.07 7.96
N CYS A 81 -9.20 -7.27 7.76
CA CYS A 81 -8.55 -6.51 8.83
C CYS A 81 -9.40 -5.35 9.34
N ARG A 82 -10.26 -4.76 8.50
CA ARG A 82 -11.09 -3.59 8.83
C ARG A 82 -11.96 -3.82 10.05
N GLY A 83 -12.54 -5.02 10.20
CA GLY A 83 -13.37 -5.37 11.35
C GLY A 83 -12.64 -5.42 12.70
N ARG A 84 -11.30 -5.35 12.69
CA ARG A 84 -10.44 -5.40 13.89
C ARG A 84 -9.60 -4.13 14.06
N ALA A 85 -9.79 -3.13 13.22
CA ALA A 85 -8.99 -1.91 13.18
C ALA A 85 -9.71 -0.77 13.90
N SER A 86 -8.97 0.03 14.67
CA SER A 86 -9.49 1.28 15.23
C SER A 86 -9.37 2.40 14.21
N GLU A 87 -10.38 3.28 14.11
CA GLU A 87 -10.36 4.40 13.17
C GLU A 87 -9.14 5.32 13.38
N ALA A 88 -8.82 5.63 14.64
CA ALA A 88 -7.64 6.41 14.98
C ALA A 88 -6.33 5.74 14.51
N GLY A 89 -6.23 4.42 14.63
CA GLY A 89 -5.06 3.67 14.17
C GLY A 89 -4.95 3.63 12.64
N VAL A 90 -6.09 3.51 11.95
CA VAL A 90 -6.14 3.56 10.48
C VAL A 90 -5.72 4.93 9.99
N LYS A 91 -6.24 6.01 10.60
CA LYS A 91 -5.85 7.38 10.25
C LYS A 91 -4.36 7.60 10.46
N ALA A 92 -3.83 7.24 11.63
CA ALA A 92 -2.40 7.41 11.93
C ALA A 92 -1.50 6.64 10.95
N ALA A 93 -1.90 5.42 10.56
CA ALA A 93 -1.17 4.65 9.56
C ALA A 93 -1.21 5.29 8.16
N GLY A 94 -2.36 5.87 7.78
CA GLY A 94 -2.49 6.66 6.55
C GLY A 94 -1.58 7.89 6.55
N ASP A 95 -1.61 8.68 7.64
CA ASP A 95 -0.77 9.87 7.80
C ASP A 95 0.73 9.52 7.71
N LEU A 96 1.15 8.37 8.25
CA LEU A 96 2.53 7.87 8.15
C LEU A 96 2.92 7.49 6.71
N LEU A 97 2.00 6.89 5.94
CA LEU A 97 2.24 6.60 4.52
C LEU A 97 2.38 7.89 3.72
N ASP A 98 1.55 8.91 4.00
CA ASP A 98 1.66 10.22 3.38
C ASP A 98 3.02 10.89 3.67
N GLN A 99 3.47 10.86 4.93
CA GLN A 99 4.78 11.38 5.31
C GLN A 99 5.92 10.65 4.59
N HIS A 100 5.85 9.32 4.50
CA HIS A 100 6.88 8.53 3.84
C HIS A 100 6.90 8.79 2.32
N ALA A 101 5.73 8.91 1.69
CA ALA A 101 5.62 9.28 0.28
C ALA A 101 6.20 10.67 0.01
N PHE A 102 5.94 11.63 0.90
CA PHE A 102 6.50 12.97 0.82
C PHE A 102 8.03 12.98 0.91
N VAL A 103 8.62 12.24 1.86
CA VAL A 103 10.08 12.11 1.98
C VAL A 103 10.67 11.47 0.74
N SER A 104 10.09 10.38 0.22
CA SER A 104 10.56 9.74 -1.01
C SER A 104 10.52 10.69 -2.23
N ALA A 105 9.52 11.57 -2.31
CA ALA A 105 9.45 12.57 -3.37
C ALA A 105 10.57 13.63 -3.25
N LEU A 106 10.87 14.09 -2.04
CA LEU A 106 11.98 15.03 -1.81
C LEU A 106 13.34 14.41 -2.19
N GLU A 107 13.57 13.15 -1.82
CA GLU A 107 14.80 12.44 -2.16
C GLU A 107 14.99 12.30 -3.67
N ALA A 108 13.91 12.01 -4.41
CA ALA A 108 13.94 11.94 -5.86
C ALA A 108 14.30 13.29 -6.51
N ILE A 109 13.75 14.40 -6.01
CA ILE A 109 14.05 15.76 -6.50
C ILE A 109 15.52 16.11 -6.24
N VAL A 110 16.04 15.81 -5.04
CA VAL A 110 17.44 16.07 -4.69
C VAL A 110 18.38 15.25 -5.56
N ALA A 111 18.06 13.97 -5.81
CA ALA A 111 18.86 13.09 -6.67
C ALA A 111 18.90 13.58 -8.13
N ASP A 112 17.76 14.03 -8.68
CA ASP A 112 17.68 14.58 -10.03
C ASP A 112 18.53 15.86 -10.17
N ASN A 113 18.48 16.76 -9.18
CA ASN A 113 19.30 17.96 -9.17
C ASN A 113 20.81 17.64 -9.16
N LYS A 114 21.25 16.68 -8.34
CA LYS A 114 22.66 16.22 -8.34
C LYS A 114 23.09 15.65 -9.70
N ASN A 115 22.23 14.88 -10.34
CA ASN A 115 22.52 14.30 -11.66
C ASN A 115 22.62 15.36 -12.77
N LYS A 116 21.95 16.51 -12.62
CA LYS A 116 22.05 17.64 -13.57
C LYS A 116 23.35 18.43 -13.38
N GLU A 117 23.87 18.53 -12.17
CA GLU A 117 25.14 19.22 -11.88
C GLU A 117 26.36 18.45 -12.38
N VAL A 118 26.35 17.11 -12.28
CA VAL A 118 27.47 16.26 -12.77
C VAL A 118 27.56 16.21 -14.30
N LYS A 119 26.50 16.60 -15.02
CA LYS A 119 26.44 16.62 -16.49
C LYS A 119 26.76 17.99 -17.11
N LYS A 120 27.14 18.98 -16.31
CA LYS A 120 27.66 20.29 -16.75
C LYS A 120 29.17 20.30 -16.70
#